data_AF-A0AAD5KVQ2-F1
#
_entry.id   AF-A0AAD5KVQ2-F1
#
_cell.length_a   1.000
_cell.length_b   1.000
_cell.length_c   1.000
_cell.angle_alpha   90.00
_cell.angle_beta   90.00
_cell.angle_gamma   90.00
#
_symmetry.space_group_name_H-M   'P 1'
#
loop_
_entity.id
_entity.type
_entity.pdbx_description
1 polymer ?
#
loop_
_entity_poly.entity_id
_entity_poly.type
_entity_poly.pdbx_seq_one_letter_code
_entity_poly.pdbx_strand_id
1 'polypeptide(L)'
;MAILAFQKPDKVIMQKSTDFDGVSHEFSTIKGVVEDVTEIILSLKQVRFKKTGESGDSEKIFVIITGQDQFKAGDISKFSNNFEVLNPDLVICNMETSVTLEIELTVNKGRGYVAAEENKSADSPLGVIAIDSIYTPIKNVKYSIENFRVEQKTDYEKLVLDIATDGSIHPEDALKEAAKILIHHFMLFSDENIMLESQAKEETKEVDEEILHMRKILKMELVDLDLSVRALNCLKAADIRSLADLVSYDVADMLKFRNFDSHRRAMLANMASSLILHKRITTTLAKAKALRVYVEPIITKSKDDTTHSRRTVFSYLQNKEVVSILFREVAAKVANRPGGYTRIIKMGNRLGDNASMALIELVDYNEIYNSGNAAAEKKSTRRRGSKAKKADDTAVTAKAAPKAEKEEVVEEAPVVEAAPAVEEAPVAESPVEETPAEQSSEEEKKGE
;
A
#
# COMPACT_ATOMS: atom_id res chain seq x y z
N MET A 1 -9.81 15.40 -22.65
CA MET A 1 -10.63 15.53 -23.87
C MET A 1 -11.27 14.21 -24.28
N ALA A 2 -10.62 13.35 -25.09
CA ALA A 2 -11.25 12.12 -25.59
C ALA A 2 -11.88 11.24 -24.48
N ILE A 3 -11.19 11.08 -23.34
CA ILE A 3 -11.66 10.26 -22.21
C ILE A 3 -12.93 10.85 -21.55
N LEU A 4 -13.10 12.18 -21.49
CA LEU A 4 -14.35 12.81 -21.03
C LEU A 4 -15.52 12.45 -21.95
N ALA A 5 -15.29 12.41 -23.27
CA ALA A 5 -16.29 11.97 -24.24
C ALA A 5 -16.52 10.44 -24.23
N PHE A 6 -15.63 9.65 -23.62
CA PHE A 6 -15.68 8.18 -23.60
C PHE A 6 -16.26 7.58 -22.30
N GLN A 7 -16.97 8.40 -21.52
CA GLN A 7 -17.53 8.00 -20.22
C GLN A 7 -18.77 7.12 -20.32
N LYS A 8 -19.17 6.60 -19.15
CA LYS A 8 -20.35 5.77 -18.94
C LYS A 8 -21.47 6.57 -18.25
N PRO A 9 -22.20 7.47 -18.91
CA PRO A 9 -23.50 7.86 -18.38
C PRO A 9 -24.46 6.67 -18.49
N ASP A 10 -25.44 6.65 -17.60
CA ASP A 10 -26.66 5.91 -17.84
C ASP A 10 -27.49 6.64 -18.90
N LYS A 11 -27.51 6.11 -20.13
CA LYS A 11 -28.34 6.58 -21.24
C LYS A 11 -28.49 5.55 -22.34
N VAL A 12 -29.38 5.87 -23.28
CA VAL A 12 -30.32 4.93 -23.90
C VAL A 12 -29.89 4.43 -25.27
N ILE A 13 -29.77 3.11 -25.42
CA ILE A 13 -30.10 2.44 -26.70
C ILE A 13 -31.61 2.47 -26.86
N MET A 14 -32.13 2.96 -28.00
CA MET A 14 -33.48 2.52 -28.40
C MET A 14 -33.42 1.44 -29.46
N GLN A 15 -34.13 0.36 -29.18
CA GLN A 15 -34.54 -0.65 -30.16
C GLN A 15 -36.07 -0.64 -30.15
N LYS A 16 -36.66 -0.47 -31.34
CA LYS A 16 -38.08 -0.19 -31.56
C LYS A 16 -39.01 -1.31 -31.07
N SER A 17 -40.29 -0.96 -30.87
CA SER A 17 -41.43 -1.87 -30.88
C SER A 17 -42.07 -2.13 -32.25
N THR A 18 -42.46 -3.38 -32.42
CA THR A 18 -43.88 -3.75 -32.57
C THR A 18 -44.90 -2.59 -32.47
N ASP A 19 -45.70 -2.41 -33.53
CA ASP A 19 -46.97 -1.67 -33.55
C ASP A 19 -46.95 -0.14 -33.35
N PHE A 20 -46.10 0.54 -34.11
CA PHE A 20 -46.68 1.62 -34.94
C PHE A 20 -47.61 0.97 -35.97
N ASP A 21 -48.91 0.84 -35.68
CA ASP A 21 -49.86 0.09 -36.52
C ASP A 21 -49.87 0.63 -37.98
N GLY A 22 -49.31 -0.14 -38.91
CA GLY A 22 -49.11 0.21 -40.33
C GLY A 22 -47.70 0.68 -40.76
N VAL A 23 -46.75 0.94 -39.85
CA VAL A 23 -45.38 1.43 -40.16
C VAL A 23 -44.38 0.27 -40.26
N SER A 24 -44.18 -0.23 -41.47
CA SER A 24 -43.22 -1.31 -41.75
C SER A 24 -41.76 -0.85 -41.76
N HIS A 25 -41.50 0.42 -42.07
CA HIS A 25 -40.16 0.97 -42.29
C HIS A 25 -40.09 2.47 -41.94
N GLU A 26 -38.88 2.98 -41.79
CA GLU A 26 -38.58 4.34 -41.28
C GLU A 26 -39.05 5.50 -42.18
N PHE A 27 -39.27 5.26 -43.48
CA PHE A 27 -39.71 6.28 -44.46
C PHE A 27 -41.24 6.37 -44.62
N SER A 28 -42.03 5.75 -43.73
CA SER A 28 -43.49 5.81 -43.79
C SER A 28 -44.06 6.93 -42.90
N THR A 29 -45.30 7.31 -43.19
CA THR A 29 -46.02 8.41 -42.52
C THR A 29 -47.17 7.86 -41.67
N ILE A 30 -47.41 8.43 -40.49
CA ILE A 30 -48.54 8.03 -39.62
C ILE A 30 -49.72 8.96 -39.89
N LYS A 31 -50.90 8.39 -40.18
CA LYS A 31 -52.09 9.18 -40.52
C LYS A 31 -52.57 9.99 -39.30
N GLY A 32 -52.59 11.32 -39.44
CA GLY A 32 -53.01 12.24 -38.38
C GLY A 32 -51.90 12.64 -37.39
N VAL A 33 -50.64 12.27 -37.69
CA VAL A 33 -49.44 12.91 -37.13
C VAL A 33 -48.90 13.89 -38.18
N VAL A 34 -48.32 15.01 -37.75
CA VAL A 34 -47.81 16.06 -38.65
C VAL A 34 -46.42 15.72 -39.19
N GLU A 35 -45.57 15.13 -38.35
CA GLU A 35 -44.19 14.75 -38.64
C GLU A 35 -44.05 13.32 -39.21
N ASP A 36 -43.03 13.12 -40.04
CA ASP A 36 -42.67 11.81 -40.58
C ASP A 36 -41.95 10.94 -39.52
N VAL A 37 -41.97 9.60 -39.70
CA VAL A 37 -41.33 8.66 -38.76
C VAL A 37 -39.82 8.92 -38.62
N THR A 38 -39.15 9.42 -39.67
CA THR A 38 -37.74 9.86 -39.62
C THR A 38 -37.52 11.03 -38.66
N GLU A 39 -38.41 12.03 -38.67
CA GLU A 39 -38.35 13.20 -37.77
C GLU A 39 -38.67 12.79 -36.33
N ILE A 40 -39.67 11.92 -36.12
CA ILE A 40 -39.98 11.31 -34.82
C ILE A 40 -38.73 10.61 -34.26
N ILE A 41 -38.02 9.80 -35.06
CA ILE A 41 -36.77 9.14 -34.68
C ILE A 41 -35.67 10.17 -34.32
N LEU A 42 -35.53 11.25 -35.07
CA LEU A 42 -34.55 12.31 -34.79
C LEU A 42 -34.86 13.10 -33.52
N SER A 43 -36.14 13.34 -33.21
CA SER A 43 -36.58 13.93 -31.94
C SER A 43 -36.34 12.96 -30.77
N LEU A 44 -36.68 11.68 -30.94
CA LEU A 44 -36.44 10.64 -29.93
C LEU A 44 -34.94 10.46 -29.60
N LYS A 45 -34.04 10.56 -30.60
CA LYS A 45 -32.57 10.57 -30.39
C LYS A 45 -32.09 11.73 -29.50
N GLN A 46 -32.87 12.79 -29.36
CA GLN A 46 -32.57 13.93 -28.47
C GLN A 46 -33.14 13.78 -27.07
N VAL A 47 -34.04 12.82 -26.82
CA VAL A 47 -34.58 12.54 -25.48
C VAL A 47 -33.45 12.07 -24.56
N ARG A 48 -33.46 12.58 -23.33
CA ARG A 48 -32.41 12.36 -22.34
C ARG A 48 -32.98 11.70 -21.10
N PHE A 49 -32.52 10.50 -20.80
CA PHE A 49 -32.94 9.73 -19.63
C PHE A 49 -31.86 9.73 -18.53
N LYS A 50 -32.27 9.41 -17.30
CA LYS A 50 -31.40 9.17 -16.15
C LYS A 50 -31.90 7.92 -15.43
N LYS A 51 -30.99 7.03 -15.03
CA LYS A 51 -31.35 5.85 -14.24
C LYS A 51 -31.62 6.28 -12.79
N THR A 52 -32.77 5.88 -12.27
CA THR A 52 -33.25 6.17 -10.91
C THR A 52 -33.51 4.88 -10.12
N GLY A 53 -33.85 3.77 -10.80
CA GLY A 53 -33.99 2.44 -10.18
C GLY A 53 -32.68 1.63 -10.17
N GLU A 54 -32.47 0.77 -9.17
CA GLU A 54 -31.31 -0.15 -9.11
C GLU A 54 -31.44 -1.36 -10.05
N SER A 55 -32.65 -1.70 -10.49
CA SER A 55 -32.94 -2.98 -11.16
C SER A 55 -32.70 -2.95 -12.67
N GLY A 56 -31.79 -3.80 -13.15
CA GLY A 56 -31.54 -4.05 -14.58
C GLY A 56 -30.74 -2.95 -15.29
N ASP A 57 -30.05 -3.32 -16.37
CA ASP A 57 -29.37 -2.37 -17.29
C ASP A 57 -30.10 -2.23 -18.64
N SER A 58 -31.28 -2.83 -18.74
CA SER A 58 -32.19 -2.84 -19.88
C SER A 58 -33.64 -2.76 -19.39
N GLU A 59 -34.47 -1.91 -19.98
CA GLU A 59 -35.92 -1.82 -19.76
C GLU A 59 -36.66 -1.71 -21.10
N LYS A 60 -37.88 -2.24 -21.19
CA LYS A 60 -38.81 -1.99 -22.30
C LYS A 60 -39.96 -1.13 -21.77
N ILE A 61 -40.08 0.09 -22.29
CA ILE A 61 -41.09 1.07 -21.89
C ILE A 61 -42.19 1.05 -22.95
N PHE A 62 -43.44 0.73 -22.57
CA PHE A 62 -44.60 0.78 -23.47
C PHE A 62 -45.36 2.09 -23.25
N VAL A 63 -45.34 2.97 -24.24
CA VAL A 63 -45.96 4.30 -24.22
C VAL A 63 -47.23 4.27 -25.07
N ILE A 64 -48.37 4.65 -24.47
CA ILE A 64 -49.67 4.73 -25.15
C ILE A 64 -50.24 6.13 -24.93
N ILE A 65 -50.43 6.88 -26.02
CA ILE A 65 -50.89 8.27 -25.98
C ILE A 65 -52.19 8.40 -26.76
N THR A 66 -53.19 8.99 -26.12
CA THR A 66 -54.54 9.16 -26.66
C THR A 66 -55.07 10.53 -26.25
N GLY A 67 -55.84 11.19 -27.12
CA GLY A 67 -56.53 12.44 -26.80
C GLY A 67 -55.63 13.65 -26.50
N GLN A 68 -54.42 13.70 -27.07
CA GLN A 68 -53.47 14.80 -26.92
C GLN A 68 -53.05 15.34 -28.28
N ASP A 69 -52.77 16.65 -28.36
CA ASP A 69 -52.37 17.30 -29.61
C ASP A 69 -50.83 17.31 -29.81
N GLN A 70 -50.07 17.02 -28.75
CA GLN A 70 -48.60 16.97 -28.77
C GLN A 70 -48.10 15.83 -27.89
N PHE A 71 -47.21 15.00 -28.44
CA PHE A 71 -46.42 14.04 -27.66
C PHE A 71 -45.14 14.73 -27.16
N LYS A 72 -44.93 14.77 -25.84
CA LYS A 72 -43.71 15.30 -25.24
C LYS A 72 -42.87 14.20 -24.58
N ALA A 73 -41.57 14.41 -24.52
CA ALA A 73 -40.63 13.50 -23.88
C ALA A 73 -40.97 13.23 -22.40
N GLY A 74 -41.55 14.21 -21.70
CA GLY A 74 -42.02 14.05 -20.31
C GLY A 74 -43.14 13.01 -20.15
N ASP A 75 -43.91 12.73 -21.21
CA ASP A 75 -44.96 11.70 -21.16
C ASP A 75 -44.38 10.29 -21.06
N ILE A 76 -43.21 10.03 -21.66
CA ILE A 76 -42.50 8.74 -21.56
C ILE A 76 -42.18 8.40 -20.09
N SER A 77 -41.86 9.41 -19.28
CA SER A 77 -41.53 9.23 -17.86
C SER A 77 -42.71 8.74 -16.99
N LYS A 78 -43.94 8.72 -17.53
CA LYS A 78 -45.12 8.14 -16.86
C LYS A 78 -45.21 6.63 -17.01
N PHE A 79 -44.49 6.05 -17.98
CA PHE A 79 -44.56 4.64 -18.35
C PHE A 79 -43.32 3.82 -17.93
N SER A 80 -42.25 4.49 -17.46
CA SER A 80 -41.03 3.85 -16.94
C SER A 80 -40.94 3.94 -15.43
N ASN A 81 -40.37 2.91 -14.80
CA ASN A 81 -40.09 2.91 -13.36
C ASN A 81 -38.60 3.06 -13.02
N ASN A 82 -37.67 2.66 -13.90
CA ASN A 82 -36.23 2.81 -13.62
C ASN A 82 -35.59 4.02 -14.30
N PHE A 83 -36.25 4.68 -15.27
CA PHE A 83 -35.70 5.82 -16.00
C PHE A 83 -36.56 7.09 -15.91
N GLU A 84 -35.92 8.20 -15.53
CA GLU A 84 -36.50 9.55 -15.48
C GLU A 84 -36.06 10.36 -16.72
N VAL A 85 -36.95 11.17 -17.31
CA VAL A 85 -36.63 12.02 -18.47
C VAL A 85 -36.19 13.42 -18.02
N LEU A 86 -34.97 13.80 -18.39
CA LEU A 86 -34.30 15.06 -18.01
C LEU A 86 -34.70 16.27 -18.86
N ASN A 87 -35.25 16.07 -20.06
CA ASN A 87 -35.72 17.12 -20.96
C ASN A 87 -37.22 16.97 -21.28
N PRO A 88 -38.11 17.09 -20.26
CA PRO A 88 -39.53 16.77 -20.41
C PRO A 88 -40.27 17.65 -21.43
N ASP A 89 -39.80 18.89 -21.65
CA ASP A 89 -40.42 19.86 -22.57
C ASP A 89 -40.16 19.58 -24.06
N LEU A 90 -39.29 18.63 -24.40
CA LEU A 90 -38.99 18.28 -25.79
C LEU A 90 -40.23 17.68 -26.45
N VAL A 91 -40.78 18.37 -27.46
CA VAL A 91 -41.85 17.84 -28.32
C VAL A 91 -41.24 16.80 -29.25
N ILE A 92 -41.90 15.64 -29.36
CA ILE A 92 -41.50 14.54 -30.24
C ILE A 92 -42.26 14.61 -31.56
N CYS A 93 -43.59 14.80 -31.48
CA CYS A 93 -44.46 15.05 -32.64
C CYS A 93 -45.76 15.78 -32.21
N ASN A 94 -46.40 16.41 -33.19
CA ASN A 94 -47.74 16.99 -33.11
C ASN A 94 -48.73 16.04 -33.80
N MET A 95 -49.90 15.82 -33.21
CA MET A 95 -50.89 14.85 -33.69
C MET A 95 -52.31 15.37 -33.52
N GLU A 96 -53.26 14.84 -34.27
CA GLU A 96 -54.68 15.12 -34.06
C GLU A 96 -55.19 14.39 -32.79
N THR A 97 -56.04 15.06 -32.02
CA THR A 97 -56.67 14.53 -30.79
C THR A 97 -57.44 13.21 -30.99
N SER A 98 -57.77 12.87 -32.24
CA SER A 98 -58.48 11.64 -32.64
C SER A 98 -57.57 10.41 -32.76
N VAL A 99 -56.26 10.60 -32.82
CA VAL A 99 -55.26 9.54 -33.05
C VAL A 99 -54.82 8.92 -31.74
N THR A 100 -54.61 7.60 -31.76
CA THR A 100 -53.98 6.84 -30.68
C THR A 100 -52.59 6.40 -31.15
N LEU A 101 -51.55 6.79 -30.42
CA LEU A 101 -50.16 6.51 -30.74
C LEU A 101 -49.59 5.51 -29.72
N GLU A 102 -49.12 4.37 -30.21
CA GLU A 102 -48.50 3.31 -29.41
C GLU A 102 -47.04 3.14 -29.83
N ILE A 103 -46.13 3.14 -28.85
CA ILE A 103 -44.69 3.03 -29.06
C ILE A 103 -44.07 2.29 -27.86
N GLU A 104 -43.44 1.15 -28.07
CA GLU A 104 -42.48 0.59 -27.12
C GLU A 104 -41.04 1.02 -27.46
N LEU A 105 -40.31 1.39 -26.42
CA LEU A 105 -38.94 1.84 -26.46
C LEU A 105 -38.13 0.87 -25.59
N THR A 106 -37.25 0.08 -26.20
CA THR A 106 -36.17 -0.54 -25.42
C THR A 106 -35.24 0.56 -24.94
N VAL A 107 -34.66 0.41 -23.75
CA VAL A 107 -33.73 1.34 -23.12
C VAL A 107 -32.59 0.56 -22.48
N ASN A 108 -31.38 0.63 -23.06
CA ASN A 108 -30.20 -0.07 -22.52
C ASN A 108 -29.06 0.88 -22.15
N LYS A 109 -28.29 0.53 -21.12
CA LYS A 109 -27.03 1.19 -20.71
C LYS A 109 -25.86 0.79 -21.62
N GLY A 110 -24.97 1.73 -21.93
CA GLY A 110 -23.76 1.47 -22.75
C GLY A 110 -22.67 2.53 -22.60
N ARG A 111 -21.82 2.70 -23.64
CA ARG A 111 -20.70 3.66 -23.68
C ARG A 111 -20.38 4.13 -25.10
N GLY A 112 -19.98 5.40 -25.26
CA GLY A 112 -19.53 5.95 -26.54
C GLY A 112 -20.65 6.12 -27.58
N TYR A 113 -20.52 5.44 -28.72
CA TYR A 113 -21.47 5.42 -29.83
C TYR A 113 -21.61 4.00 -30.37
N VAL A 114 -22.84 3.58 -30.69
CA VAL A 114 -23.14 2.32 -31.40
C VAL A 114 -24.07 2.65 -32.56
N ALA A 115 -23.72 2.19 -33.77
CA ALA A 115 -24.48 2.46 -34.97
C ALA A 115 -25.78 1.64 -35.05
N ALA A 116 -26.78 2.13 -35.80
CA ALA A 116 -28.04 1.44 -36.03
C ALA A 116 -27.86 0.00 -36.56
N GLU A 117 -26.87 -0.25 -37.44
CA GLU A 117 -26.56 -1.60 -37.96
C GLU A 117 -26.10 -2.57 -36.86
N GLU A 118 -25.28 -2.13 -35.91
CA GLU A 118 -24.82 -2.95 -34.78
C GLU A 118 -25.95 -3.26 -33.78
N ASN A 119 -26.96 -2.38 -33.73
CA ASN A 119 -28.16 -2.57 -32.91
C ASN A 119 -29.20 -3.51 -33.53
N LYS A 120 -29.03 -3.98 -34.78
CA LYS A 120 -29.91 -4.98 -35.40
C LYS A 120 -29.55 -6.38 -34.92
N SER A 121 -30.48 -7.07 -34.25
CA SER A 121 -30.34 -8.52 -34.00
C SER A 121 -30.94 -9.34 -35.15
N ALA A 122 -30.34 -10.48 -35.47
CA ALA A 122 -30.83 -11.38 -36.51
C ALA A 122 -32.24 -11.95 -36.22
N ASP A 123 -32.61 -12.06 -34.93
CA ASP A 123 -33.91 -12.54 -34.46
C ASP A 123 -34.94 -11.41 -34.25
N SER A 124 -34.66 -10.17 -34.67
CA SER A 124 -35.59 -9.05 -34.54
C SER A 124 -36.87 -9.30 -35.36
N PRO A 125 -38.09 -9.08 -34.78
CA PRO A 125 -39.34 -9.15 -35.53
C PRO A 125 -39.35 -8.25 -36.76
N LEU A 126 -40.13 -8.64 -37.78
CA LEU A 126 -40.36 -7.78 -38.94
C LEU A 126 -41.07 -6.51 -38.50
N GLY A 127 -40.60 -5.35 -38.96
CA GLY A 127 -40.95 -4.10 -38.29
C GLY A 127 -40.16 -3.88 -37.00
N VAL A 128 -38.89 -4.33 -36.95
CA VAL A 128 -37.72 -3.75 -36.27
C VAL A 128 -37.26 -2.39 -36.84
N ILE A 129 -37.15 -1.26 -36.13
CA ILE A 129 -36.23 -0.15 -36.56
C ILE A 129 -35.17 0.03 -35.48
N ALA A 130 -33.93 -0.31 -35.81
CA ALA A 130 -32.79 -0.02 -34.95
C ALA A 130 -32.36 1.44 -35.15
N ILE A 131 -32.03 2.14 -34.07
CA ILE A 131 -31.50 3.51 -34.15
C ILE A 131 -30.09 3.57 -33.55
N ASP A 132 -29.32 4.57 -33.97
CA ASP A 132 -28.00 4.84 -33.37
C ASP A 132 -28.12 5.21 -31.89
N SER A 133 -27.21 4.69 -31.08
CA SER A 133 -27.19 4.89 -29.63
C SER A 133 -26.02 5.79 -29.23
N ILE A 134 -26.35 6.90 -28.57
CA ILE A 134 -25.39 7.96 -28.21
C ILE A 134 -25.30 8.00 -26.69
N TYR A 135 -24.25 7.41 -26.13
CA TYR A 135 -24.00 7.34 -24.69
C TYR A 135 -22.99 8.41 -24.23
N THR A 136 -22.94 9.55 -24.92
CA THR A 136 -22.03 10.65 -24.58
C THR A 136 -22.83 11.74 -23.86
N PRO A 137 -22.58 12.01 -22.56
CA PRO A 137 -23.32 13.01 -21.78
C PRO A 137 -22.70 14.40 -21.91
N ILE A 138 -21.48 14.47 -22.45
CA ILE A 138 -20.70 15.68 -22.62
C ILE A 138 -20.99 16.25 -24.01
N LYS A 139 -21.60 17.43 -24.07
CA LYS A 139 -21.92 18.12 -25.34
C LYS A 139 -20.70 18.83 -25.93
N ASN A 140 -19.87 19.43 -25.08
CA ASN A 140 -18.69 20.18 -25.50
C ASN A 140 -17.66 20.24 -24.37
N VAL A 141 -16.37 20.23 -24.71
CA VAL A 141 -15.28 20.53 -23.78
C VAL A 141 -14.30 21.48 -24.44
N LYS A 142 -14.01 22.60 -23.79
CA LYS A 142 -12.95 23.53 -24.19
C LYS A 142 -11.89 23.59 -23.11
N TYR A 143 -10.68 23.98 -23.49
CA TYR A 143 -9.61 24.28 -22.55
C TYR A 143 -8.84 25.51 -22.98
N SER A 144 -8.33 26.26 -22.01
CA SER A 144 -7.31 27.27 -22.21
C SER A 144 -6.23 27.13 -21.14
N ILE A 145 -5.03 27.57 -21.46
CA ILE A 145 -3.89 27.61 -20.54
C ILE A 145 -3.53 29.08 -20.35
N GLU A 146 -3.47 29.51 -19.09
CA GLU A 146 -3.19 30.89 -18.69
C GLU A 146 -1.96 30.90 -17.78
N ASN A 147 -1.02 31.84 -17.99
CA ASN A 147 0.09 32.03 -17.05
C ASN A 147 -0.44 32.51 -15.70
N PHE A 148 -0.06 31.84 -14.62
CA PHE A 148 -0.54 32.15 -13.27
C PHE A 148 0.62 32.41 -12.32
N ARG A 149 0.59 33.56 -11.64
CA ARG A 149 1.63 33.93 -10.67
C ARG A 149 1.24 33.45 -9.28
N VAL A 150 2.08 32.61 -8.68
CA VAL A 150 1.96 32.17 -7.28
C VAL A 150 3.05 32.88 -6.47
N GLU A 151 2.63 33.89 -5.70
CA GLU A 151 3.52 34.73 -4.88
C GLU A 151 4.68 35.39 -5.68
N GLN A 152 5.89 34.85 -5.55
CA GLN A 152 7.09 35.31 -6.27
C GLN A 152 7.39 34.50 -7.54
N LYS A 153 6.73 33.35 -7.72
CA LYS A 153 6.91 32.45 -8.86
C LYS A 153 5.94 32.77 -9.99
N THR A 154 6.47 32.93 -11.20
CA THR A 154 5.72 33.29 -12.43
C THR A 154 5.68 32.17 -13.47
N ASP A 155 6.21 31.00 -13.11
CA ASP A 155 6.42 29.82 -13.96
C ASP A 155 5.29 28.78 -13.86
N TYR A 156 4.20 29.08 -13.14
CA TYR A 156 3.02 28.21 -13.09
C TYR A 156 2.05 28.50 -14.23
N GLU A 157 1.45 27.44 -14.75
CA GLU A 157 0.34 27.48 -15.69
C GLU A 157 -0.96 27.10 -14.97
N LYS A 158 -2.05 27.82 -15.26
CA LYS A 158 -3.41 27.51 -14.84
C LYS A 158 -4.16 26.95 -16.04
N LEU A 159 -4.61 25.71 -15.91
CA LEU A 159 -5.54 25.08 -16.84
C LEU A 159 -6.98 25.50 -16.51
N VAL A 160 -7.70 26.06 -17.48
CA VAL A 160 -9.14 26.32 -17.41
C VAL A 160 -9.84 25.30 -18.31
N LEU A 161 -10.90 24.68 -17.80
CA LEU A 161 -11.69 23.66 -18.50
C LEU A 161 -13.17 24.04 -18.48
N ASP A 162 -13.73 24.36 -19.64
CA ASP A 162 -15.17 24.59 -19.81
C ASP A 162 -15.82 23.28 -20.28
N ILE A 163 -16.55 22.60 -19.38
CA ILE A 163 -17.24 21.34 -19.66
C ILE A 163 -18.75 21.60 -19.70
N ALA A 164 -19.38 21.38 -20.84
CA ALA A 164 -20.84 21.46 -21.00
C ALA A 164 -21.43 20.04 -21.09
N THR A 165 -22.27 19.67 -20.11
CA THR A 165 -22.98 18.38 -20.09
C THR A 165 -24.45 18.53 -20.49
N ASP A 166 -25.15 17.40 -20.66
CA ASP A 166 -26.57 17.35 -20.98
C ASP A 166 -27.49 17.09 -19.77
N GLY A 167 -26.96 17.25 -18.55
CA GLY A 167 -27.69 17.08 -17.30
C GLY A 167 -27.65 15.67 -16.69
N SER A 168 -27.24 14.62 -17.42
CA SER A 168 -27.13 13.27 -16.83
C SER A 168 -26.01 13.12 -15.81
N ILE A 169 -24.95 13.92 -15.93
CA ILE A 169 -23.79 13.90 -15.04
C ILE A 169 -23.35 15.33 -14.76
N HIS A 170 -22.91 15.58 -13.52
CA HIS A 170 -22.32 16.86 -13.14
C HIS A 170 -20.94 17.00 -13.79
N PRO A 171 -20.55 18.20 -14.31
CA PRO A 171 -19.26 18.39 -14.99
C PRO A 171 -18.04 17.99 -14.16
N GLU A 172 -18.11 18.17 -12.84
CA GLU A 172 -17.03 17.82 -11.91
C GLU A 172 -16.85 16.31 -11.77
N ASP A 173 -17.95 15.54 -11.67
CA ASP A 173 -17.89 14.09 -11.51
C ASP A 173 -17.49 13.41 -12.82
N ALA A 174 -17.91 13.98 -13.95
CA ALA A 174 -17.35 13.64 -15.25
C ALA A 174 -15.83 13.83 -15.28
N LEU A 175 -15.30 14.95 -14.75
CA LEU A 175 -13.85 15.17 -14.69
C LEU A 175 -13.13 14.16 -13.77
N LYS A 176 -13.69 13.85 -12.60
CA LYS A 176 -13.14 12.86 -11.65
C LYS A 176 -13.03 11.46 -12.27
N GLU A 177 -14.13 10.97 -12.85
CA GLU A 177 -14.15 9.67 -13.52
C GLU A 177 -13.22 9.63 -14.74
N ALA A 178 -13.14 10.71 -15.53
CA ALA A 178 -12.24 10.76 -16.68
C ALA A 178 -10.76 10.75 -16.26
N ALA A 179 -10.41 11.44 -15.16
CA ALA A 179 -9.09 11.34 -14.54
C ALA A 179 -8.79 9.92 -14.04
N LYS A 180 -9.77 9.26 -13.40
CA LYS A 180 -9.63 7.86 -12.97
C LYS A 180 -9.37 6.91 -14.16
N ILE A 181 -10.14 7.04 -15.24
CA ILE A 181 -9.92 6.24 -16.46
C ILE A 181 -8.54 6.51 -17.06
N LEU A 182 -8.07 7.76 -17.08
CA LEU A 182 -6.73 8.12 -17.56
C LEU A 182 -5.62 7.47 -16.70
N ILE A 183 -5.73 7.50 -15.38
CA ILE A 183 -4.77 6.85 -14.46
C ILE A 183 -4.77 5.33 -14.68
N HIS A 184 -5.94 4.70 -14.86
CA HIS A 184 -6.03 3.27 -15.17
C HIS A 184 -5.30 2.91 -16.48
N HIS A 185 -5.30 3.79 -17.49
CA HIS A 185 -4.53 3.55 -18.72
C HIS A 185 -3.03 3.73 -18.51
N PHE A 186 -2.60 4.70 -17.69
CA PHE A 186 -1.19 4.87 -17.35
C PHE A 186 -0.62 3.72 -16.50
N MET A 187 -1.45 3.08 -15.66
CA MET A 187 -1.04 1.92 -14.86
C MET A 187 -0.54 0.74 -15.73
N LEU A 188 -1.01 0.61 -16.97
CA LEU A 188 -0.52 -0.41 -17.92
C LEU A 188 0.93 -0.16 -18.39
N PHE A 189 1.47 1.05 -18.16
CA PHE A 189 2.82 1.46 -18.54
C PHE A 189 3.75 1.63 -17.32
N SER A 190 3.26 1.42 -16.09
CA SER A 190 4.07 1.48 -14.87
C SER A 190 4.25 0.08 -14.27
N ASP A 191 5.47 -0.45 -14.35
CA ASP A 191 5.82 -1.77 -13.78
C ASP A 191 5.71 -1.83 -12.24
N GLU A 192 5.64 -0.68 -11.58
CA GLU A 192 5.39 -0.58 -10.14
C GLU A 192 3.92 -0.31 -9.83
N ASN A 193 3.46 -0.87 -8.71
CA ASN A 193 2.12 -0.74 -8.16
C ASN A 193 1.67 0.73 -7.96
N ILE A 194 1.18 1.39 -9.02
CA ILE A 194 0.18 2.46 -8.88
C ILE A 194 -1.16 1.80 -8.50
N MET A 195 -1.17 1.16 -7.33
CA MET A 195 -2.42 0.87 -6.64
C MET A 195 -2.97 2.22 -6.19
N LEU A 196 -3.77 2.82 -7.09
CA LEU A 196 -4.94 3.59 -6.67
C LEU A 196 -5.55 2.81 -5.51
N GLU A 197 -5.53 3.39 -4.30
CA GLU A 197 -6.20 2.82 -3.14
C GLU A 197 -7.59 2.41 -3.60
N SER A 198 -7.84 1.10 -3.60
CA SER A 198 -9.01 0.51 -4.24
C SER A 198 -10.22 1.16 -3.59
N GLN A 199 -10.88 2.06 -4.34
CA GLN A 199 -11.85 3.00 -3.77
C GLN A 199 -12.85 2.25 -2.89
N ALA A 200 -12.61 2.31 -1.57
CA ALA A 200 -13.64 2.13 -0.60
C ALA A 200 -14.69 3.17 -0.99
N LYS A 201 -15.89 2.71 -1.32
CA LYS A 201 -17.00 3.61 -1.64
C LYS A 201 -17.04 4.65 -0.52
N GLU A 202 -16.90 5.93 -0.87
CA GLU A 202 -17.48 6.99 -0.05
C GLU A 202 -19.00 6.83 -0.17
N GLU A 203 -19.54 5.86 0.56
CA GLU A 203 -20.97 5.78 0.78
C GLU A 203 -21.33 7.02 1.60
N THR A 204 -22.00 7.97 0.95
CA THR A 204 -22.74 9.03 1.60
C THR A 204 -23.82 8.40 2.46
N LYS A 205 -23.44 8.00 3.68
CA LYS A 205 -24.34 7.50 4.71
C LYS A 205 -24.38 8.49 5.86
N GLU A 206 -25.61 8.80 6.22
CA GLU A 206 -26.01 9.74 7.25
C GLU A 206 -25.38 9.36 8.60
N VAL A 207 -25.27 10.32 9.52
CA VAL A 207 -24.51 10.12 10.76
C VAL A 207 -25.27 9.21 11.72
N ASP A 208 -25.06 7.91 11.54
CA ASP A 208 -25.66 6.85 12.35
C ASP A 208 -25.21 6.96 13.82
N GLU A 209 -26.11 6.69 14.77
CA GLU A 209 -25.78 6.81 16.21
C GLU A 209 -24.68 5.82 16.62
N GLU A 210 -24.62 4.65 15.97
CA GLU A 210 -23.56 3.66 16.16
C GLU A 210 -22.18 4.17 15.68
N ILE A 211 -22.13 4.87 14.55
CA ILE A 211 -20.89 5.49 14.03
C ILE A 211 -20.43 6.60 14.97
N LEU A 212 -21.37 7.37 15.54
CA LEU A 212 -21.07 8.39 16.54
C LEU A 212 -20.55 7.76 17.85
N HIS A 213 -21.12 6.63 18.28
CA HIS A 213 -20.69 5.86 19.44
C HIS A 213 -19.28 5.28 19.25
N MET A 214 -19.01 4.64 18.11
CA MET A 214 -17.69 4.16 17.72
C MET A 214 -16.65 5.28 17.70
N ARG A 215 -16.99 6.43 17.11
CA ARG A 215 -16.13 7.63 17.12
C ARG A 215 -15.86 8.13 18.54
N LYS A 216 -16.80 7.98 19.48
CA LYS A 216 -16.62 8.35 20.89
C LYS A 216 -15.69 7.37 21.62
N ILE A 217 -15.85 6.06 21.40
CA ILE A 217 -14.97 5.02 21.93
C ILE A 217 -13.52 5.22 21.45
N LEU A 218 -13.31 5.42 20.15
CA LEU A 218 -11.98 5.60 19.56
C LEU A 218 -11.27 6.86 20.05
N LYS A 219 -12.02 7.92 20.40
CA LYS A 219 -11.47 9.17 20.98
C LYS A 219 -11.19 9.09 22.49
N MET A 220 -11.51 7.99 23.16
CA MET A 220 -11.24 7.82 24.58
C MET A 220 -9.73 7.73 24.84
N GLU A 221 -9.25 8.36 25.92
CA GLU A 221 -7.83 8.29 26.28
C GLU A 221 -7.48 6.93 26.88
N LEU A 222 -6.25 6.46 26.65
CA LEU A 222 -5.72 5.23 27.24
C LEU A 222 -5.56 5.31 28.78
N VAL A 223 -5.88 6.44 29.40
CA VAL A 223 -5.95 6.63 30.85
C VAL A 223 -7.29 6.15 31.42
N ASP A 224 -8.36 6.24 30.62
CA ASP A 224 -9.73 5.85 31.02
C ASP A 224 -10.01 4.36 30.75
N LEU A 225 -9.12 3.67 30.04
CA LEU A 225 -9.07 2.21 30.01
C LEU A 225 -8.33 1.70 31.26
N ASP A 226 -8.88 0.67 31.91
CA ASP A 226 -8.36 -0.02 33.11
C ASP A 226 -7.06 -0.83 32.83
N LEU A 227 -6.08 -0.19 32.21
CA LEU A 227 -4.78 -0.73 31.87
C LEU A 227 -3.84 -0.73 33.08
N SER A 228 -3.01 -1.77 33.20
CA SER A 228 -1.97 -1.78 34.24
C SER A 228 -1.01 -0.61 34.10
N VAL A 229 -0.55 -0.06 35.23
CA VAL A 229 0.40 1.07 35.29
C VAL A 229 1.67 0.83 34.45
N ARG A 230 2.09 -0.43 34.24
CA ARG A 230 3.20 -0.77 33.35
C ARG A 230 2.82 -0.61 31.87
N ALA A 231 1.68 -1.18 31.45
CA ALA A 231 1.21 -1.11 30.07
C ALA A 231 1.01 0.35 29.62
N LEU A 232 0.31 1.14 30.44
CA LEU A 232 0.06 2.55 30.21
C LEU A 232 1.37 3.36 30.07
N ASN A 233 2.38 3.09 30.89
CA ASN A 233 3.68 3.75 30.77
C ASN A 233 4.49 3.29 29.54
N CYS A 234 4.33 2.05 29.08
CA CYS A 234 4.95 1.59 27.82
C CYS A 234 4.30 2.26 26.60
N LEU A 235 2.96 2.35 26.56
CA LEU A 235 2.21 2.99 25.47
C LEU A 235 2.47 4.50 25.41
N LYS A 236 2.45 5.20 26.56
CA LYS A 236 2.83 6.62 26.64
C LYS A 236 4.28 6.88 26.23
N ALA A 237 5.20 5.92 26.45
CA ALA A 237 6.59 6.04 26.00
C ALA A 237 6.78 5.78 24.49
N ALA A 238 5.77 5.23 23.82
CA ALA A 238 5.66 5.12 22.36
C ALA A 238 4.81 6.25 21.73
N ASP A 239 4.43 7.25 22.54
CA ASP A 239 3.56 8.38 22.22
C ASP A 239 2.11 8.03 21.78
N ILE A 240 1.65 6.81 22.12
CA ILE A 240 0.27 6.37 21.92
C ILE A 240 -0.57 6.88 23.09
N ARG A 241 -1.65 7.64 22.81
CA ARG A 241 -2.43 8.36 23.83
C ARG A 241 -3.92 8.02 23.82
N SER A 242 -4.50 7.78 22.66
CA SER A 242 -5.91 7.42 22.47
C SER A 242 -6.09 5.95 22.06
N LEU A 243 -7.32 5.45 22.17
CA LEU A 243 -7.67 4.12 21.66
C LEU A 243 -7.57 4.05 20.12
N ALA A 244 -7.88 5.14 19.40
CA ALA A 244 -7.67 5.25 17.96
C ALA A 244 -6.21 5.00 17.56
N ASP A 245 -5.26 5.65 18.25
CA ASP A 245 -3.83 5.47 18.01
C ASP A 245 -3.45 4.00 18.22
N LEU A 246 -3.94 3.37 19.30
CA LEU A 246 -3.61 1.97 19.63
C LEU A 246 -4.08 0.97 18.56
N VAL A 247 -5.25 1.19 17.96
CA VAL A 247 -5.82 0.33 16.91
C VAL A 247 -5.09 0.49 15.56
N SER A 248 -4.43 1.63 15.33
CA SER A 248 -3.66 1.87 14.09
C SER A 248 -2.32 1.11 14.00
N TYR A 249 -1.82 0.54 15.11
CA TYR A 249 -0.58 -0.24 15.13
C TYR A 249 -0.84 -1.73 15.00
N ASP A 250 -0.11 -2.40 14.11
CA ASP A 250 -0.08 -3.86 14.07
C ASP A 250 0.58 -4.45 15.32
N VAL A 251 0.15 -5.66 15.69
CA VAL A 251 0.64 -6.42 16.84
C VAL A 251 2.14 -6.68 16.74
N ALA A 252 2.67 -6.90 15.52
CA ALA A 252 4.10 -7.13 15.31
C ALA A 252 4.96 -5.86 15.54
N ASP A 253 4.40 -4.67 15.29
CA ASP A 253 5.07 -3.39 15.58
C ASP A 253 4.96 -3.02 17.05
N MET A 254 3.83 -3.31 17.68
CA MET A 254 3.64 -3.11 19.12
C MET A 254 4.70 -3.87 19.95
N LEU A 255 5.06 -5.09 19.52
CA LEU A 255 6.12 -5.92 20.10
C LEU A 255 7.54 -5.29 20.03
N LYS A 256 7.76 -4.29 19.17
CA LYS A 256 9.05 -3.59 19.02
C LYS A 256 9.22 -2.46 20.03
N PHE A 257 8.15 -2.04 20.72
CA PHE A 257 8.23 -0.94 21.68
C PHE A 257 9.15 -1.26 22.86
N ARG A 258 9.89 -0.22 23.29
CA ARG A 258 10.92 -0.34 24.32
C ARG A 258 10.29 -0.79 25.64
N ASN A 259 10.64 -2.01 26.06
CA ASN A 259 10.22 -2.77 27.26
C ASN A 259 9.33 -4.00 27.02
N PHE A 260 9.25 -4.55 25.79
CA PHE A 260 8.86 -5.95 25.64
C PHE A 260 9.93 -6.89 26.27
N ASP A 261 9.63 -7.36 27.49
CA ASP A 261 10.55 -8.09 28.37
C ASP A 261 11.10 -9.40 27.78
N SER A 262 10.42 -10.00 26.79
CA SER A 262 10.78 -11.29 26.18
C SER A 262 12.05 -11.21 25.34
N HIS A 263 12.08 -10.34 24.32
CA HIS A 263 13.20 -10.24 23.39
C HIS A 263 14.50 -9.80 24.09
N ARG A 264 14.41 -8.81 24.99
CA ARG A 264 15.56 -8.36 25.80
C ARG A 264 16.09 -9.48 26.71
N ARG A 265 15.22 -10.31 27.27
CA ARG A 265 15.61 -11.45 28.11
C ARG A 265 16.29 -12.55 27.30
N ALA A 266 15.75 -12.91 26.13
CA ALA A 266 16.37 -13.88 25.23
C ALA A 266 17.76 -13.42 24.77
N MET A 267 17.89 -12.15 24.39
CA MET A 267 19.19 -11.57 24.01
C MET A 267 20.22 -11.63 25.15
N LEU A 268 19.83 -11.27 26.38
CA LEU A 268 20.71 -11.32 27.55
C LEU A 268 21.05 -12.77 27.97
N ALA A 269 20.11 -13.71 27.85
CA ALA A 269 20.34 -15.13 28.09
C ALA A 269 21.40 -15.70 27.13
N ASN A 270 21.27 -15.41 25.83
CA ASN A 270 22.25 -15.83 24.83
C ASN A 270 23.63 -15.23 25.09
N MET A 271 23.70 -13.91 25.38
CA MET A 271 24.97 -13.26 25.72
C MET A 271 25.61 -13.79 27.02
N ALA A 272 24.80 -14.16 28.02
CA ALA A 272 25.29 -14.78 29.25
C ALA A 272 25.83 -16.18 28.99
N SER A 273 25.15 -16.97 28.16
CA SER A 273 25.63 -18.28 27.71
C SER A 273 26.98 -18.17 26.98
N SER A 274 27.12 -17.25 26.02
CA SER A 274 28.40 -17.01 25.34
C SER A 274 29.52 -16.57 26.30
N LEU A 275 29.23 -15.74 27.31
CA LEU A 275 30.22 -15.33 28.31
C LEU A 275 30.67 -16.50 29.21
N ILE A 276 29.76 -17.41 29.58
CA ILE A 276 30.08 -18.58 30.42
C ILE A 276 30.89 -19.63 29.65
N LEU A 277 30.61 -19.80 28.35
CA LEU A 277 31.35 -20.68 27.45
C LEU A 277 32.76 -20.14 27.18
N HIS A 278 32.87 -18.96 26.58
CA HIS A 278 34.14 -18.42 26.08
C HIS A 278 34.96 -17.66 27.13
N LYS A 279 34.42 -17.50 28.36
CA LYS A 279 34.98 -16.74 29.51
C LYS A 279 35.19 -15.23 29.27
N ARG A 280 35.24 -14.79 28.01
CA ARG A 280 35.32 -13.39 27.53
C ARG A 280 34.49 -13.20 26.26
N ILE A 281 33.82 -12.06 26.11
CA ILE A 281 33.15 -11.66 24.85
C ILE A 281 33.32 -10.15 24.58
N THR A 282 33.38 -9.77 23.31
CA THR A 282 33.38 -8.37 22.85
C THR A 282 31.96 -7.93 22.50
N THR A 283 31.54 -6.75 22.97
CA THR A 283 30.20 -6.19 22.70
C THR A 283 30.19 -4.67 22.87
N THR A 284 29.04 -4.00 22.81
CA THR A 284 28.97 -2.55 23.08
C THR A 284 28.93 -2.26 24.58
N LEU A 285 29.44 -1.09 25.01
CA LEU A 285 29.49 -0.69 26.42
C LEU A 285 28.12 -0.78 27.12
N ALA A 286 27.04 -0.41 26.41
CA ALA A 286 25.67 -0.50 26.93
C ALA A 286 25.23 -1.96 27.16
N LYS A 287 25.50 -2.84 26.18
CA LYS A 287 25.18 -4.28 26.27
C LYS A 287 26.02 -4.96 27.37
N ALA A 288 27.30 -4.63 27.50
CA ALA A 288 28.17 -5.14 28.56
C ALA A 288 27.68 -4.75 29.97
N LYS A 289 27.28 -3.48 30.16
CA LYS A 289 26.70 -3.01 31.44
C LYS A 289 25.39 -3.73 31.78
N ALA A 290 24.52 -3.94 30.79
CA ALA A 290 23.27 -4.69 30.99
C ALA A 290 23.52 -6.18 31.30
N LEU A 291 24.48 -6.80 30.61
CA LEU A 291 24.85 -8.20 30.82
C LEU A 291 25.40 -8.45 32.22
N ARG A 292 26.23 -7.55 32.76
CA ARG A 292 26.72 -7.64 34.15
C ARG A 292 25.58 -7.81 35.15
N VAL A 293 24.55 -6.96 35.07
CA VAL A 293 23.38 -6.98 35.97
C VAL A 293 22.60 -8.30 35.85
N TYR A 294 22.57 -8.89 34.65
CA TYR A 294 21.89 -10.17 34.39
C TYR A 294 22.70 -11.39 34.88
N VAL A 295 24.02 -11.40 34.68
CA VAL A 295 24.85 -12.60 34.88
C VAL A 295 25.43 -12.73 36.30
N GLU A 296 25.67 -11.63 37.02
CA GLU A 296 26.24 -11.72 38.38
C GLU A 296 25.32 -12.43 39.41
N PRO A 297 23.98 -12.26 39.39
CA PRO A 297 23.08 -13.08 40.21
C PRO A 297 23.10 -14.57 39.84
N ILE A 298 23.35 -14.88 38.56
CA ILE A 298 23.42 -16.26 38.05
C ILE A 298 24.70 -16.94 38.55
N ILE A 299 25.85 -16.26 38.45
CA ILE A 299 27.14 -16.75 38.97
C ILE A 299 27.13 -16.83 40.51
N THR A 300 26.40 -15.95 41.19
CA THR A 300 26.23 -16.05 42.66
C THR A 300 25.48 -17.33 43.03
N LYS A 301 24.37 -17.64 42.34
CA LYS A 301 23.57 -18.85 42.58
C LYS A 301 24.27 -20.15 42.22
N SER A 302 25.29 -20.14 41.36
CA SER A 302 26.03 -21.36 41.00
C SER A 302 27.03 -21.83 42.05
N LYS A 303 27.26 -21.08 43.13
CA LYS A 303 28.14 -21.49 44.23
C LYS A 303 27.55 -22.61 45.07
N ASP A 304 26.23 -22.59 45.27
CA ASP A 304 25.51 -23.61 46.03
C ASP A 304 24.99 -24.66 45.05
N ASP A 305 25.69 -25.78 44.90
CA ASP A 305 25.36 -26.83 43.92
C ASP A 305 24.17 -27.71 44.35
N THR A 306 23.00 -27.08 44.46
CA THR A 306 21.73 -27.74 44.78
C THR A 306 20.88 -27.96 43.54
N THR A 307 19.98 -28.95 43.59
CA THR A 307 18.98 -29.18 42.52
C THR A 307 18.09 -27.94 42.30
N HIS A 308 17.79 -27.18 43.36
CA HIS A 308 17.04 -25.93 43.26
C HIS A 308 17.85 -24.87 42.51
N SER A 309 19.10 -24.63 42.91
CA SER A 309 20.02 -23.69 42.23
C SER A 309 20.17 -24.01 40.74
N ARG A 310 20.39 -25.28 40.38
CA ARG A 310 20.50 -25.70 38.98
C ARG A 310 19.22 -25.45 38.18
N ARG A 311 18.03 -25.77 38.73
CA ARG A 311 16.74 -25.46 38.09
C ARG A 311 16.51 -23.95 37.94
N THR A 312 16.82 -23.18 38.98
CA THR A 312 16.71 -21.72 38.95
C THR A 312 17.66 -21.09 37.95
N VAL A 313 18.88 -21.58 37.77
CA VAL A 313 19.78 -21.06 36.72
C VAL A 313 19.30 -21.51 35.33
N PHE A 314 18.83 -22.75 35.17
CA PHE A 314 18.31 -23.25 33.91
C PHE A 314 17.12 -22.43 33.38
N SER A 315 16.26 -21.87 34.24
CA SER A 315 15.16 -21.01 33.78
C SER A 315 15.62 -19.67 33.19
N TYR A 316 16.87 -19.24 33.40
CA TYR A 316 17.43 -18.00 32.84
C TYR A 316 18.32 -18.26 31.61
N LEU A 317 19.05 -19.37 31.57
CA LEU A 317 19.99 -19.69 30.48
C LEU A 317 19.43 -20.67 29.44
N GLN A 318 18.46 -21.51 29.81
CA GLN A 318 17.79 -22.53 29.00
C GLN A 318 18.71 -23.55 28.28
N ASN A 319 20.03 -23.49 28.50
CA ASN A 319 21.03 -24.39 27.92
C ASN A 319 21.68 -25.28 28.99
N LYS A 320 21.57 -26.60 28.82
CA LYS A 320 22.05 -27.63 29.79
C LYS A 320 23.58 -27.69 29.88
N GLU A 321 24.29 -27.47 28.78
CA GLU A 321 25.76 -27.53 28.72
C GLU A 321 26.38 -26.35 29.45
N VAL A 322 25.87 -25.15 29.17
CA VAL A 322 26.26 -23.90 29.84
C VAL A 322 26.07 -24.00 31.35
N VAL A 323 24.96 -24.58 31.82
CA VAL A 323 24.72 -24.83 33.24
C VAL A 323 25.74 -25.80 33.83
N SER A 324 26.06 -26.89 33.11
CA SER A 324 27.09 -27.85 33.55
C SER A 324 28.46 -27.16 33.72
N ILE A 325 28.87 -26.35 32.75
CA ILE A 325 30.13 -25.59 32.76
C ILE A 325 30.15 -24.54 33.89
N LEU A 326 29.04 -23.85 34.11
CA LEU A 326 28.92 -22.84 35.17
C LEU A 326 29.13 -23.46 36.56
N PHE A 327 28.47 -24.57 36.87
CA PHE A 327 28.54 -25.21 38.19
C PHE A 327 29.84 -26.02 38.40
N ARG A 328 30.40 -26.64 37.35
CA ARG A 328 31.62 -27.46 37.47
C ARG A 328 32.91 -26.64 37.44
N GLU A 329 33.04 -25.73 36.48
CA GLU A 329 34.30 -25.00 36.25
C GLU A 329 34.28 -23.61 36.90
N VAL A 330 33.25 -22.83 36.58
CA VAL A 330 33.24 -21.39 36.89
C VAL A 330 33.03 -21.18 38.38
N ALA A 331 32.03 -21.85 38.97
CA ALA A 331 31.73 -21.78 40.40
C ALA A 331 32.94 -22.14 41.27
N ALA A 332 33.70 -23.18 40.89
CA ALA A 332 34.91 -23.59 41.60
C ALA A 332 35.98 -22.48 41.62
N LYS A 333 36.23 -21.79 40.50
CA LYS A 333 37.19 -20.67 40.46
C LYS A 333 36.69 -19.42 41.19
N VAL A 334 35.39 -19.10 41.14
CA VAL A 334 34.84 -17.88 41.78
C VAL A 334 34.39 -18.06 43.23
N ALA A 335 34.52 -19.25 43.81
CA ALA A 335 34.00 -19.61 45.14
C ALA A 335 34.36 -18.58 46.22
N ASN A 336 35.64 -18.20 46.30
CA ASN A 336 36.21 -17.32 47.33
C ASN A 336 35.88 -15.82 47.13
N ARG A 337 35.36 -15.41 45.97
CA ARG A 337 35.10 -14.00 45.63
C ARG A 337 33.69 -13.57 46.10
N PRO A 338 33.52 -12.55 46.96
CA PRO A 338 32.20 -12.17 47.49
C PRO A 338 31.26 -11.51 46.45
N GLY A 339 31.79 -10.99 45.34
CA GLY A 339 31.02 -10.35 44.27
C GLY A 339 31.91 -9.74 43.20
N GLY A 340 31.30 -9.16 42.15
CA GLY A 340 32.02 -8.54 41.03
C GLY A 340 32.76 -9.56 40.17
N TYR A 341 32.03 -10.58 39.69
CA TYR A 341 32.58 -11.68 38.88
C TYR A 341 32.94 -11.26 37.45
N THR A 342 32.41 -10.12 36.97
CA THR A 342 32.62 -9.63 35.60
C THR A 342 33.43 -8.35 35.55
N ARG A 343 34.52 -8.32 34.77
CA ARG A 343 35.24 -7.08 34.42
C ARG A 343 34.76 -6.58 33.07
N ILE A 344 34.57 -5.27 32.95
CA ILE A 344 34.28 -4.61 31.67
C ILE A 344 35.46 -3.68 31.37
N ILE A 345 36.13 -3.92 30.25
CA ILE A 345 37.24 -3.12 29.74
C ILE A 345 36.70 -2.32 28.55
N LYS A 346 36.75 -0.98 28.62
CA LYS A 346 36.29 -0.12 27.52
C LYS A 346 37.30 -0.20 26.38
N MET A 347 36.81 -0.47 25.17
CA MET A 347 37.60 -0.47 23.93
C MET A 347 37.36 0.84 23.16
N GLY A 348 37.97 0.96 21.97
CA GLY A 348 37.66 2.04 21.03
C GLY A 348 36.20 2.06 20.56
N ASN A 349 35.84 3.07 19.78
CA ASN A 349 34.54 3.10 19.10
C ASN A 349 34.60 2.23 17.84
N ARG A 350 33.48 1.58 17.51
CA ARG A 350 33.33 0.78 16.29
C ARG A 350 33.26 1.68 15.05
N LEU A 351 33.98 1.31 14.00
CA LEU A 351 33.90 1.97 12.70
C LEU A 351 32.53 1.69 12.07
N GLY A 352 31.88 2.72 11.50
CA GLY A 352 30.49 2.66 11.02
C GLY A 352 29.54 3.45 11.91
N ASP A 353 29.07 2.85 13.00
CA ASP A 353 28.06 3.45 13.90
C ASP A 353 28.64 4.25 15.10
N ASN A 354 29.98 4.38 15.17
CA ASN A 354 30.71 5.07 16.24
C ASN A 354 30.39 4.57 17.67
N ALA A 355 29.79 3.37 17.80
CA ALA A 355 29.37 2.85 19.10
C ALA A 355 30.59 2.47 19.96
N SER A 356 30.65 2.94 21.21
CA SER A 356 31.70 2.55 22.14
C SER A 356 31.66 1.05 22.45
N MET A 357 32.72 0.34 22.08
CA MET A 357 32.87 -1.08 22.34
C MET A 357 33.43 -1.35 23.75
N ALA A 358 33.24 -2.56 24.24
CA ALA A 358 33.80 -3.05 25.49
C ALA A 358 34.01 -4.58 25.43
N LEU A 359 35.11 -5.04 26.01
CA LEU A 359 35.33 -6.45 26.33
C LEU A 359 34.73 -6.71 27.72
N ILE A 360 33.95 -7.78 27.87
CA ILE A 360 33.50 -8.28 29.18
C ILE A 360 34.05 -9.69 29.42
N GLU A 361 34.67 -9.88 30.58
CA GLU A 361 35.39 -11.11 30.94
C GLU A 361 35.08 -11.56 32.38
N LEU A 362 35.25 -12.86 32.65
CA LEU A 362 35.24 -13.41 34.01
C LEU A 362 36.58 -13.14 34.71
N VAL A 363 36.55 -12.47 35.87
CA VAL A 363 37.74 -11.94 36.55
C VAL A 363 38.78 -13.02 36.87
N ASP A 364 38.31 -14.18 37.36
CA ASP A 364 39.16 -15.27 37.86
C ASP A 364 39.61 -16.24 36.72
N TYR A 365 39.40 -15.84 35.46
CA TYR A 365 39.88 -16.53 34.25
C TYR A 365 40.90 -15.70 33.45
N ASN A 366 41.31 -14.53 33.95
CA ASN A 366 42.29 -13.70 33.27
C ASN A 366 43.73 -14.15 33.61
N GLU A 367 44.47 -14.67 32.63
CA GLU A 367 45.84 -15.17 32.81
C GLU A 367 46.89 -14.04 32.82
N ILE A 368 46.57 -12.86 32.28
CA ILE A 368 47.50 -11.75 32.04
C ILE A 368 47.80 -10.97 33.33
N TYR A 369 46.83 -10.89 34.26
CA TYR A 369 46.93 -10.05 35.48
C TYR A 369 46.95 -10.84 36.80
N ASN A 370 46.73 -12.15 36.78
CA ASN A 370 46.66 -12.98 38.00
C ASN A 370 48.00 -13.61 38.41
N SER A 371 49.08 -13.33 37.69
CA SER A 371 50.43 -13.88 37.91
C SER A 371 51.19 -13.33 39.14
N GLY A 372 50.57 -12.45 39.96
CA GLY A 372 51.27 -11.73 41.02
C GLY A 372 50.64 -11.72 42.42
N ASN A 373 49.44 -12.27 42.64
CA ASN A 373 48.71 -12.12 43.92
C ASN A 373 48.34 -13.45 44.57
N ALA A 374 49.28 -14.02 45.34
CA ALA A 374 49.00 -15.02 46.36
C ALA A 374 48.86 -14.36 47.74
N ALA A 375 47.83 -14.75 48.50
CA ALA A 375 47.62 -14.51 49.93
C ALA A 375 47.55 -13.04 50.45
N ALA A 376 46.32 -12.58 50.73
CA ALA A 376 46.05 -11.70 51.87
C ALA A 376 44.60 -11.93 52.36
N GLU A 377 44.44 -12.45 53.59
CA GLU A 377 43.11 -12.66 54.18
C GLU A 377 42.50 -11.38 54.79
N LYS A 378 41.20 -11.47 55.05
CA LYS A 378 40.25 -10.39 55.39
C LYS A 378 40.63 -9.55 56.61
N LYS A 379 40.15 -8.30 56.62
CA LYS A 379 39.43 -7.77 57.80
C LYS A 379 38.22 -6.91 57.44
N SER A 380 37.26 -6.90 58.36
CA SER A 380 35.88 -6.45 58.16
C SER A 380 35.70 -4.93 58.16
N THR A 381 34.62 -4.46 57.53
CA THR A 381 34.25 -3.04 57.43
C THR A 381 33.69 -2.49 58.75
N ARG A 382 34.06 -1.24 59.08
CA ARG A 382 33.19 -0.37 59.89
C ARG A 382 33.20 1.07 59.34
N ARG A 383 31.99 1.64 59.35
CA ARG A 383 31.50 2.80 58.59
C ARG A 383 31.68 4.10 59.36
N ARG A 384 32.32 5.15 58.79
CA ARG A 384 31.94 6.56 59.05
C ARG A 384 32.52 7.57 58.04
N GLY A 385 31.64 8.46 57.56
CA GLY A 385 31.83 9.91 57.57
C GLY A 385 32.99 10.57 56.81
N SER A 386 32.62 11.15 55.65
CA SER A 386 32.88 12.56 55.27
C SER A 386 34.29 13.12 55.05
N LYS A 387 34.34 13.87 53.93
CA LYS A 387 35.05 15.15 53.68
C LYS A 387 36.37 15.07 52.90
N ALA A 388 36.45 15.91 51.88
CA ALA A 388 37.54 16.00 50.93
C ALA A 388 38.64 16.97 51.40
N LYS A 389 39.87 16.79 50.89
CA LYS A 389 40.74 17.91 50.49
C LYS A 389 41.77 17.50 49.41
N LYS A 390 42.14 18.46 48.57
CA LYS A 390 43.22 18.38 47.56
C LYS A 390 44.60 18.70 48.16
N ALA A 391 45.62 18.06 47.60
CA ALA A 391 46.94 18.58 47.16
C ALA A 391 47.61 17.35 46.46
N ASP A 392 47.98 17.32 45.19
CA ASP A 392 48.71 18.26 44.33
C ASP A 392 50.16 18.49 44.80
N ASP A 393 51.10 17.81 44.14
CA ASP A 393 52.38 18.40 43.75
C ASP A 393 52.96 17.67 42.52
N THR A 394 53.90 18.34 41.84
CA THR A 394 54.36 18.05 40.47
C THR A 394 55.81 17.54 40.43
N ALA A 395 56.16 16.76 39.39
CA ALA A 395 57.29 17.05 38.46
C ALA A 395 57.78 15.83 37.64
N VAL A 396 57.65 15.97 36.30
CA VAL A 396 58.69 15.75 35.27
C VAL A 396 59.70 14.59 35.40
N THR A 397 59.71 13.70 34.41
CA THR A 397 60.91 13.44 33.58
C THR A 397 60.51 12.86 32.21
N ALA A 398 61.23 13.25 31.16
CA ALA A 398 61.04 12.76 29.80
C ALA A 398 62.39 12.33 29.20
N LYS A 399 62.44 11.13 28.61
CA LYS A 399 63.43 10.52 27.69
C LYS A 399 63.22 8.99 27.76
N ALA A 400 63.48 8.18 26.74
CA ALA A 400 63.69 8.40 25.31
C ALA A 400 63.41 7.07 24.60
N ALA A 401 63.08 7.10 23.31
CA ALA A 401 63.12 5.90 22.48
C ALA A 401 64.58 5.56 22.11
N PRO A 402 64.90 4.27 21.93
CA PRO A 402 65.82 3.82 20.88
C PRO A 402 65.05 3.26 19.67
N LYS A 403 65.77 3.17 18.56
CA LYS A 403 65.27 2.83 17.21
C LYS A 403 65.78 1.44 16.80
N ALA A 404 65.17 0.86 15.77
CA ALA A 404 65.39 -0.51 15.32
C ALA A 404 66.74 -0.78 14.61
N GLU A 405 67.13 -2.04 14.64
CA GLU A 405 67.81 -2.79 13.57
C GLU A 405 66.86 -3.97 13.23
N LYS A 406 66.42 -4.20 11.97
CA LYS A 406 67.16 -4.70 10.79
C LYS A 406 67.69 -6.12 11.00
N GLU A 407 67.59 -7.07 10.08
CA GLU A 407 66.86 -7.19 8.80
C GLU A 407 67.00 -8.66 8.36
N GLU A 408 65.99 -9.27 7.73
CA GLU A 408 66.27 -10.11 6.55
C GLU A 408 65.01 -10.31 5.70
N VAL A 409 65.22 -10.33 4.39
CA VAL A 409 64.20 -10.35 3.34
C VAL A 409 64.44 -11.59 2.49
N VAL A 410 63.36 -12.28 2.11
CA VAL A 410 63.35 -13.10 0.89
C VAL A 410 62.09 -12.71 0.11
N GLU A 411 62.29 -11.99 -0.99
CA GLU A 411 61.30 -11.89 -2.07
C GLU A 411 61.27 -13.22 -2.82
N GLU A 412 60.08 -13.72 -3.18
CA GLU A 412 59.93 -14.31 -4.51
C GLU A 412 58.48 -14.27 -5.02
N ALA A 413 58.33 -13.59 -6.15
CA ALA A 413 57.27 -13.72 -7.14
C ALA A 413 57.91 -13.33 -8.48
N PRO A 414 57.36 -13.71 -9.66
CA PRO A 414 56.13 -14.47 -9.92
C PRO A 414 56.40 -15.73 -10.77
N VAL A 415 55.35 -16.37 -11.32
CA VAL A 415 55.24 -16.75 -12.76
C VAL A 415 53.78 -17.14 -13.05
N VAL A 416 53.35 -16.95 -14.30
CA VAL A 416 52.00 -17.20 -14.84
C VAL A 416 52.09 -18.29 -15.90
N GLU A 417 51.16 -19.26 -15.90
CA GLU A 417 50.72 -20.14 -17.01
C GLU A 417 49.75 -21.20 -16.41
N ALA A 418 48.79 -21.83 -17.09
CA ALA A 418 48.05 -21.56 -18.32
C ALA A 418 46.76 -22.42 -18.29
N ALA A 419 45.79 -22.17 -19.17
CA ALA A 419 44.66 -23.09 -19.38
C ALA A 419 45.10 -24.38 -20.11
N PRO A 420 44.20 -25.36 -20.22
CA PRO A 420 43.76 -25.69 -21.58
C PRO A 420 42.24 -25.60 -21.76
N ALA A 421 41.84 -25.23 -22.98
CA ALA A 421 40.49 -25.33 -23.52
C ALA A 421 40.38 -26.59 -24.42
N VAL A 422 39.58 -26.51 -25.50
CA VAL A 422 39.45 -27.48 -26.63
C VAL A 422 38.45 -28.62 -26.37
N GLU A 423 37.44 -28.93 -27.21
CA GLU A 423 36.77 -28.34 -28.41
C GLU A 423 35.46 -29.19 -28.61
N GLU A 424 34.51 -29.01 -29.56
CA GLU A 424 34.39 -28.18 -30.78
C GLU A 424 32.90 -27.92 -31.08
N ALA A 425 32.59 -27.07 -32.09
CA ALA A 425 31.23 -26.80 -32.59
C ALA A 425 30.96 -27.58 -33.91
N PRO A 426 30.52 -27.07 -35.11
CA PRO A 426 30.36 -25.67 -35.56
C PRO A 426 29.17 -25.33 -36.53
N VAL A 427 28.91 -24.01 -36.72
CA VAL A 427 28.23 -23.25 -37.84
C VAL A 427 26.94 -23.79 -38.54
N ALA A 428 26.02 -23.04 -39.18
CA ALA A 428 25.85 -21.62 -39.58
C ALA A 428 24.32 -21.28 -39.64
N GLU A 429 23.77 -20.15 -40.13
CA GLU A 429 24.35 -18.94 -40.76
C GLU A 429 23.60 -17.63 -40.35
N SER A 430 22.91 -16.91 -41.26
CA SER A 430 22.28 -15.60 -40.98
C SER A 430 21.04 -15.30 -41.91
N PRO A 431 20.34 -14.14 -41.82
CA PRO A 431 18.88 -14.05 -42.00
C PRO A 431 18.38 -13.67 -43.40
N VAL A 432 17.10 -13.95 -43.69
CA VAL A 432 16.37 -13.43 -44.86
C VAL A 432 14.95 -12.95 -44.50
N GLU A 433 14.59 -11.86 -45.15
CA GLU A 433 13.35 -11.07 -45.15
C GLU A 433 12.41 -11.59 -46.25
N GLU A 434 11.11 -11.82 -45.97
CA GLU A 434 10.11 -12.13 -47.00
C GLU A 434 8.83 -11.28 -46.85
N THR A 435 8.68 -10.34 -47.80
CA THR A 435 7.39 -9.81 -48.27
C THR A 435 6.93 -10.58 -49.53
N PRO A 436 5.65 -10.52 -49.93
CA PRO A 436 4.99 -11.65 -50.59
C PRO A 436 5.25 -11.76 -52.10
N ALA A 437 5.10 -12.99 -52.62
CA ALA A 437 5.05 -13.27 -54.05
C ALA A 437 3.60 -13.48 -54.53
N GLU A 438 3.22 -12.72 -55.55
CA GLU A 438 1.99 -12.84 -56.34
C GLU A 438 2.32 -13.50 -57.69
N GLN A 439 1.55 -14.51 -58.11
CA GLN A 439 1.34 -15.00 -59.50
C GLN A 439 0.48 -16.29 -59.48
N SER A 440 -0.33 -16.67 -60.47
CA SER A 440 -1.20 -15.95 -61.43
C SER A 440 -1.88 -16.96 -62.38
N SER A 441 -3.22 -17.09 -62.37
CA SER A 441 -4.08 -17.67 -63.44
C SER A 441 -5.54 -17.75 -62.92
N GLU A 442 -6.61 -17.57 -63.70
CA GLU A 442 -6.82 -17.18 -65.10
C GLU A 442 -8.29 -16.68 -65.28
N GLU A 443 -8.53 -15.77 -66.25
CA GLU A 443 -9.84 -15.41 -66.87
C GLU A 443 -10.99 -14.87 -65.96
N GLU A 444 -11.88 -13.96 -66.38
CA GLU A 444 -12.40 -13.58 -67.71
C GLU A 444 -12.38 -12.05 -68.01
N LYS A 445 -12.51 -11.70 -69.29
CA LYS A 445 -12.73 -10.32 -69.78
C LYS A 445 -14.14 -10.16 -70.37
N LYS A 446 -14.80 -9.03 -70.07
CA LYS A 446 -15.36 -8.01 -71.01
C LYS A 446 -16.64 -7.37 -70.47
N GLY A 447 -16.75 -6.05 -70.61
CA GLY A 447 -17.97 -5.29 -70.34
C GLY A 447 -17.67 -3.79 -70.38
N GLU A 448 -18.04 -3.17 -71.49
CA GLU A 448 -17.91 -1.76 -71.86
C GLU A 448 -18.56 -0.78 -70.88
#